data_AF-V7HXG0-F1
#
_entry.id   AF-V7HXG0-F1
#
_cell.length_a   1.000
_cell.length_b   1.000
_cell.length_c   1.000
_cell.angle_alpha   90.00
_cell.angle_beta   90.00
_cell.angle_gamma   90.00
#
_symmetry.space_group_name_H-M   'P 1'
#
loop_
_entity.id
_entity.type
_entity.pdbx_description
1 polymer ?
#
loop_
_entity_poly.entity_id
_entity_poly.type
_entity_poly.pdbx_seq_one_letter_code
_entity_poly.pdbx_strand_id
1 'polypeptide(L)'
;MIGRTPGDIVAIRPMKDGVIADYDTTIAMMRYYMEKALGNRAMHPYVMVCVPSGVTEVEKRAVIDATKVAGARDAFVIEEPFAAAVGAGLPVMDPTGSMVVDIGGGTTDVATISLGGIVSSRSIRIAGDKIDEAITYYVRKTYNLLIGERTTEQLKIDVASASVDAAKELEAQSIRGRDLLTGLPKTIEIQPVDVAEAIQEFVQEIITAVKETLEETSPEISADVIDHGIVLTGGGALLRNLPEVIGEATEVPVFVATDPLDCVAIGTGESLKSIEVMRNK
;
A
#
# COMPACT_ATOMS: atom_id res chain seq x y z
N MET A 1 -10.74 -3.08 -16.86
CA MET A 1 -11.02 -2.03 -17.88
C MET A 1 -9.72 -1.47 -18.44
N ILE A 2 -8.72 -1.18 -17.61
CA ILE A 2 -7.40 -0.71 -18.05
C ILE A 2 -6.79 -1.65 -19.11
N GLY A 3 -6.27 -1.08 -20.19
CA GLY A 3 -5.73 -1.80 -21.34
C GLY A 3 -6.76 -2.45 -22.27
N ARG A 4 -8.07 -2.23 -22.04
CA ARG A 4 -9.18 -2.75 -22.86
C ARG A 4 -10.21 -1.68 -23.25
N THR A 5 -9.92 -0.40 -23.03
CA THR A 5 -10.84 0.68 -23.34
C THR A 5 -10.87 0.96 -24.86
N PRO A 6 -12.05 1.18 -25.46
CA PRO A 6 -12.14 1.73 -26.82
C PRO A 6 -11.60 3.18 -26.84
N GLY A 7 -11.35 3.72 -28.04
CA GLY A 7 -10.65 5.01 -28.20
C GLY A 7 -11.38 6.23 -27.60
N ASP A 8 -12.67 6.11 -27.32
CA ASP A 8 -13.53 7.12 -26.69
C ASP A 8 -13.62 6.99 -25.16
N ILE A 9 -13.06 5.93 -24.56
CA ILE A 9 -13.06 5.72 -23.12
C ILE A 9 -11.61 5.74 -22.61
N VAL A 10 -11.36 6.53 -21.57
CA VAL A 10 -10.07 6.58 -20.89
C VAL A 10 -10.25 6.12 -19.45
N ALA A 11 -9.48 5.12 -19.03
CA ALA A 11 -9.40 4.71 -17.64
C ALA A 11 -8.28 5.49 -16.95
N ILE A 12 -8.59 6.15 -15.84
CA ILE A 12 -7.67 7.01 -15.09
C ILE A 12 -7.55 6.49 -13.65
N ARG A 13 -6.33 6.45 -13.11
CA ARG A 13 -6.04 6.32 -11.68
C ARG A 13 -5.71 7.71 -11.15
N PRO A 14 -6.66 8.44 -10.53
CA PRO A 14 -6.48 9.86 -10.22
C PRO A 14 -5.62 10.10 -8.96
N MET A 15 -5.31 9.04 -8.23
CA MET A 15 -4.36 9.04 -7.13
C MET A 15 -3.14 8.19 -7.51
N LYS A 16 -1.95 8.68 -7.20
CA LYS A 16 -0.68 8.01 -7.48
C LYS A 16 0.34 8.34 -6.39
N ASP A 17 1.16 7.37 -5.99
CA ASP A 17 2.22 7.54 -4.98
C ASP A 17 1.72 8.21 -3.68
N GLY A 18 0.50 7.86 -3.25
CA GLY A 18 -0.12 8.39 -2.02
C GLY A 18 -0.70 9.81 -2.13
N VAL A 19 -0.71 10.43 -3.32
CA VAL A 19 -1.15 11.82 -3.53
C VAL A 19 -2.21 11.95 -4.63
N ILE A 20 -2.94 13.07 -4.61
CA ILE A 20 -3.91 13.45 -5.65
C ILE A 20 -3.15 13.90 -6.90
N ALA A 21 -3.15 13.09 -7.95
CA ALA A 21 -2.50 13.40 -9.22
C ALA A 21 -3.44 14.08 -10.22
N ASP A 22 -4.75 13.80 -10.12
CA ASP A 22 -5.82 14.45 -10.89
C ASP A 22 -6.93 14.88 -9.93
N TYR A 23 -7.00 16.19 -9.67
CA TYR A 23 -7.88 16.77 -8.67
C TYR A 23 -9.37 16.63 -9.02
N ASP A 24 -9.76 16.96 -10.26
CA ASP A 24 -11.16 16.94 -10.69
C ASP A 24 -11.70 15.51 -10.76
N THR A 25 -10.89 14.59 -11.30
CA THR A 25 -11.26 13.17 -11.35
C THR A 25 -11.33 12.57 -9.94
N THR A 26 -10.46 12.98 -9.01
CA THR A 26 -10.52 12.56 -7.60
C THR A 26 -11.81 13.01 -6.94
N ILE A 27 -12.22 14.28 -7.10
CA ILE A 27 -13.48 14.79 -6.54
C ILE A 27 -14.67 13.99 -7.07
N ALA A 28 -14.72 13.73 -8.38
CA ALA A 28 -15.79 12.96 -8.99
C ALA A 28 -15.84 11.52 -8.44
N MET A 29 -14.67 10.89 -8.27
CA MET A 29 -14.54 9.56 -7.69
C MET A 29 -14.98 9.54 -6.21
N MET A 30 -14.54 10.50 -5.41
CA MET A 30 -14.91 10.62 -3.99
C MET A 30 -16.42 10.83 -3.85
N ARG A 31 -17.01 11.74 -4.64
CA ARG A 31 -18.46 11.98 -4.64
C ARG A 31 -19.23 10.69 -4.94
N TYR A 32 -18.84 9.96 -5.99
CA TYR A 32 -19.45 8.69 -6.36
C TYR A 32 -19.43 7.68 -5.20
N TYR A 33 -18.27 7.48 -4.55
CA TYR A 33 -18.16 6.51 -3.46
C TYR A 33 -18.91 6.94 -2.19
N MET A 34 -18.93 8.24 -1.87
CA MET A 34 -19.73 8.77 -0.77
C MET A 34 -21.23 8.57 -1.01
N GLU A 35 -21.73 8.90 -2.20
CA GLU A 35 -23.14 8.72 -2.56
C GLU A 35 -23.55 7.24 -2.51
N LYS A 36 -22.66 6.36 -2.99
CA LYS A 36 -22.85 4.91 -2.94
C LYS A 36 -22.90 4.39 -1.50
N ALA A 37 -22.02 4.87 -0.62
CA ALA A 37 -22.00 4.47 0.78
C ALA A 37 -23.22 4.99 1.57
N LEU A 38 -23.70 6.20 1.26
CA LEU A 38 -24.86 6.81 1.93
C LEU A 38 -26.22 6.35 1.39
N GLY A 39 -26.24 5.63 0.26
CA GLY A 39 -27.46 5.09 -0.35
C GLY A 39 -28.41 6.17 -0.87
N ASN A 40 -27.89 7.17 -1.60
CA ASN A 40 -28.64 8.29 -2.20
C ASN A 40 -29.39 9.19 -1.20
N ARG A 41 -28.99 9.20 0.07
CA ARG A 41 -29.50 10.18 1.04
C ARG A 41 -28.82 11.52 0.78
N ALA A 42 -29.61 12.57 0.60
CA ALA A 42 -29.11 13.95 0.49
C ALA A 42 -28.62 14.46 1.87
N MET A 43 -27.48 13.94 2.33
CA MET A 43 -26.83 14.31 3.57
C MET A 43 -25.36 14.64 3.31
N HIS A 44 -24.86 15.65 4.02
CA HIS A 44 -23.45 16.01 4.05
C HIS A 44 -22.82 15.40 5.33
N PRO A 45 -22.05 14.30 5.21
CA PRO A 45 -21.48 13.61 6.37
C PRO A 45 -20.19 14.29 6.85
N TYR A 46 -19.76 13.96 8.06
CA TYR A 46 -18.36 14.13 8.46
C TYR A 46 -17.54 13.00 7.86
N VAL A 47 -16.39 13.31 7.26
CA VAL A 47 -15.54 12.33 6.56
C VAL A 47 -14.14 12.38 7.14
N MET A 48 -13.56 11.20 7.37
CA MET A 48 -12.15 11.04 7.70
C MET A 48 -11.46 10.36 6.51
N VAL A 49 -10.31 10.87 6.12
CA VAL A 49 -9.53 10.39 4.97
C VAL A 49 -8.12 10.05 5.43
N CYS A 50 -7.65 8.85 5.10
CA CYS A 50 -6.27 8.49 5.33
C CYS A 50 -5.33 9.24 4.39
N VAL A 51 -4.17 9.61 4.91
CA VAL A 51 -3.07 10.19 4.15
C VAL A 51 -1.75 9.54 4.57
N PRO A 52 -0.77 9.36 3.66
CA PRO A 52 0.53 8.79 4.02
C PRO A 52 1.22 9.58 5.12
N SER A 53 2.13 8.96 5.87
CA SER A 53 2.85 9.66 6.96
C SER A 53 3.77 10.77 6.43
N GLY A 54 4.28 10.61 5.21
CA GLY A 54 5.16 11.58 4.53
C GLY A 54 4.44 12.68 3.75
N VAL A 55 3.12 12.81 3.88
CA VAL A 55 2.32 13.79 3.12
C VAL A 55 2.67 15.23 3.55
N THR A 56 2.78 16.15 2.59
CA THR A 56 3.01 17.57 2.88
C THR A 56 1.74 18.27 3.37
N GLU A 57 1.87 19.39 4.08
CA GLU A 57 0.70 20.19 4.50
C GLU A 57 -0.15 20.70 3.34
N VAL A 58 0.47 20.93 2.17
CA VAL A 58 -0.24 21.32 0.95
C VAL A 58 -1.09 20.15 0.42
N GLU A 59 -0.55 18.94 0.42
CA GLU A 59 -1.27 17.73 0.00
C GLU A 59 -2.38 17.37 1.01
N LYS A 60 -2.12 17.44 2.33
CA LYS A 60 -3.16 17.28 3.36
C LYS A 60 -4.31 18.25 3.13
N ARG A 61 -4.00 19.51 2.87
CA ARG A 61 -5.00 20.54 2.59
C ARG A 61 -5.80 20.23 1.32
N ALA A 62 -5.13 19.79 0.25
CA ALA A 62 -5.78 19.39 -0.99
C ALA A 62 -6.76 18.23 -0.77
N VAL A 63 -6.42 17.24 0.06
CA VAL A 63 -7.32 16.13 0.43
C VAL A 63 -8.54 16.64 1.18
N ILE A 64 -8.36 17.50 2.19
CA ILE A 64 -9.47 18.08 2.97
C ILE A 64 -10.41 18.88 2.06
N ASP A 65 -9.85 19.74 1.21
CA ASP A 65 -10.63 20.59 0.31
C ASP A 65 -11.35 19.76 -0.76
N ALA A 66 -10.69 18.76 -1.36
CA ALA A 66 -11.31 17.83 -2.31
C ALA A 66 -12.49 17.08 -1.66
N THR A 67 -12.33 16.62 -0.42
CA THR A 67 -13.37 15.90 0.34
C THR A 67 -14.60 16.78 0.58
N LYS A 68 -14.38 18.05 0.95
CA LYS A 68 -15.46 19.03 1.15
C LYS A 68 -16.20 19.32 -0.16
N VAL A 69 -15.46 19.56 -1.24
CA VAL A 69 -16.04 19.81 -2.58
C VAL A 69 -16.78 18.58 -3.11
N ALA A 70 -16.33 17.38 -2.77
CA ALA A 70 -16.99 16.14 -3.13
C ALA A 70 -18.35 15.98 -2.43
N GLY A 71 -18.58 16.65 -1.30
CA GLY A 71 -19.89 16.69 -0.62
C GLY A 71 -19.85 16.47 0.90
N ALA A 72 -18.67 16.41 1.53
CA ALA A 72 -18.57 16.31 2.98
C ALA A 72 -18.97 17.63 3.67
N ARG A 73 -19.59 17.53 4.85
CA ARG A 73 -19.84 18.68 5.74
C ARG A 73 -18.53 19.21 6.31
N ASP A 74 -17.69 18.30 6.75
CA ASP A 74 -16.33 18.59 7.18
C ASP A 74 -15.45 17.37 6.91
N ALA A 75 -14.15 17.60 6.81
CA ALA A 75 -13.18 16.58 6.47
C ALA A 75 -11.99 16.63 7.43
N PHE A 76 -11.58 15.45 7.88
CA PHE A 76 -10.46 15.23 8.78
C PHE A 76 -9.48 14.28 8.10
N VAL A 77 -8.21 14.42 8.45
CA VAL A 77 -7.16 13.51 7.99
C VAL A 77 -6.65 12.69 9.16
N ILE A 78 -6.23 11.48 8.86
CA ILE A 78 -5.55 10.57 9.78
C ILE A 78 -4.37 9.97 9.05
N GLU A 79 -3.25 9.81 9.74
CA GLU A 79 -2.07 9.18 9.18
C GLU A 79 -2.36 7.69 8.91
N GLU A 80 -2.07 7.27 7.68
CA GLU A 80 -2.27 5.91 7.18
C GLU A 80 -1.66 4.83 8.06
N PRO A 81 -0.38 4.90 8.50
CA PRO A 81 0.16 3.87 9.37
C PRO A 81 -0.54 3.83 10.75
N PHE A 82 -1.03 4.96 11.26
CA PHE A 82 -1.81 4.95 12.51
C PHE A 82 -3.16 4.25 12.31
N ALA A 83 -3.87 4.56 11.22
CA ALA A 83 -5.10 3.87 10.88
C ALA A 83 -4.88 2.37 10.61
N ALA A 84 -3.80 2.00 9.92
CA ALA A 84 -3.41 0.62 9.68
C ALA A 84 -3.19 -0.14 11.00
N ALA A 85 -2.46 0.44 11.95
CA ALA A 85 -2.21 -0.16 13.25
C ALA A 85 -3.49 -0.36 14.08
N VAL A 86 -4.40 0.61 14.08
CA VAL A 86 -5.73 0.48 14.72
C VAL A 86 -6.50 -0.68 14.07
N GLY A 87 -6.54 -0.75 12.74
CA GLY A 87 -7.24 -1.80 12.02
C GLY A 87 -6.64 -3.20 12.19
N ALA A 88 -5.32 -3.27 12.38
CA ALA A 88 -4.60 -4.50 12.70
C ALA A 88 -4.78 -4.95 14.16
N GLY A 89 -5.42 -4.13 15.01
CA GLY A 89 -5.68 -4.45 16.41
C GLY A 89 -4.47 -4.25 17.33
N LEU A 90 -3.50 -3.43 16.94
CA LEU A 90 -2.34 -3.11 17.77
C LEU A 90 -2.74 -2.22 18.96
N PRO A 91 -2.07 -2.36 20.12
CA PRO A 91 -2.37 -1.58 21.34
C PRO A 91 -1.81 -0.15 21.25
N VAL A 92 -2.19 0.60 20.21
CA VAL A 92 -1.61 1.92 19.88
C VAL A 92 -1.86 3.00 20.93
N MET A 93 -2.86 2.82 21.80
CA MET A 93 -3.20 3.76 22.89
C MET A 93 -2.44 3.47 24.18
N ASP A 94 -1.83 2.30 24.31
CA ASP A 94 -1.13 1.87 25.51
C ASP A 94 0.30 2.46 25.54
N PRO A 95 0.93 2.55 26.73
CA PRO A 95 2.34 2.94 26.88
C PRO A 95 3.29 1.81 26.46
N THR A 96 3.02 1.18 25.31
CA THR A 96 3.88 0.17 24.70
C THR A 96 4.17 0.53 23.25
N GLY A 97 5.33 0.13 22.74
CA GLY A 97 5.73 0.28 21.36
C GLY A 97 5.05 -0.74 20.45
N SER A 98 4.37 -0.25 19.42
CA SER A 98 3.84 -1.07 18.32
C SER A 98 4.46 -0.62 17.00
N MET A 99 4.90 -1.56 16.17
CA MET A 99 5.40 -1.25 14.82
C MET A 99 4.49 -1.82 13.75
N VAL A 100 4.18 -0.99 12.76
CA VAL A 100 3.37 -1.35 11.59
C VAL A 100 4.12 -0.98 10.32
N VAL A 101 3.97 -1.82 9.29
CA VAL A 101 4.48 -1.60 7.94
C VAL A 101 3.32 -1.80 6.97
N ASP A 102 2.76 -0.71 6.47
CA ASP A 102 1.66 -0.73 5.51
C ASP A 102 2.18 -0.63 4.09
N ILE A 103 1.92 -1.65 3.26
CA ILE A 103 2.42 -1.72 1.89
C ILE A 103 1.23 -1.64 0.93
N GLY A 104 1.00 -0.43 0.41
CA GLY A 104 -0.09 -0.14 -0.49
C GLY A 104 0.23 -0.41 -1.97
N GLY A 105 -0.50 0.29 -2.84
CA GLY A 105 -0.21 0.30 -4.27
C GLY A 105 0.95 1.24 -4.63
N GLY A 106 0.96 2.45 -4.07
CA GLY A 106 1.93 3.50 -4.43
C GLY A 106 2.97 3.83 -3.37
N THR A 107 2.71 3.51 -2.10
CA THR A 107 3.61 3.80 -0.98
C THR A 107 3.75 2.61 -0.04
N THR A 108 4.88 2.58 0.66
CA THR A 108 5.08 1.81 1.88
C THR A 108 5.25 2.79 3.02
N ASP A 109 4.41 2.67 4.04
CA ASP A 109 4.40 3.52 5.23
C ASP A 109 4.78 2.67 6.45
N VAL A 110 5.89 3.03 7.08
CA VAL A 110 6.41 2.38 8.29
C VAL A 110 6.22 3.33 9.46
N ALA A 111 5.72 2.85 10.59
CA ALA A 111 5.68 3.65 11.81
C ALA A 111 5.84 2.83 13.08
N THR A 112 6.42 3.46 14.09
CA THR A 112 6.27 3.03 15.49
C THR A 112 5.29 3.94 16.20
N ILE A 113 4.43 3.36 17.04
CA ILE A 113 3.29 4.03 17.65
C ILE A 113 3.27 3.68 19.14
N SER A 114 3.01 4.68 19.98
CA SER A 114 2.76 4.52 21.41
C SER A 114 1.91 5.67 21.93
N LEU A 115 1.09 5.44 22.96
CA LEU A 115 0.27 6.48 23.61
C LEU A 115 -0.60 7.32 22.63
N GLY A 116 -1.10 6.69 21.57
CA GLY A 116 -1.94 7.32 20.55
C GLY A 116 -1.18 8.26 19.61
N GLY A 117 0.15 8.21 19.60
CA GLY A 117 1.00 9.04 18.75
C GLY A 117 2.01 8.21 17.95
N ILE A 118 2.29 8.65 16.72
CA ILE A 118 3.42 8.16 15.94
C ILE A 118 4.70 8.72 16.57
N VAL A 119 5.65 7.84 16.88
CA VAL A 119 6.94 8.21 17.48
C VAL A 119 8.01 8.36 16.41
N SER A 120 8.10 7.40 15.51
CA SER A 120 8.92 7.47 14.30
C SER A 120 8.08 6.98 13.11
N SER A 121 8.32 7.55 11.94
CA SER A 121 7.65 7.10 10.72
C SER A 121 8.45 7.42 9.47
N ARG A 122 8.28 6.59 8.45
CA ARG A 122 8.87 6.75 7.13
C ARG A 122 7.84 6.37 6.07
N SER A 123 7.82 7.13 4.98
CA SER A 123 7.00 6.82 3.81
C SER A 123 7.90 6.82 2.58
N ILE A 124 7.91 5.71 1.86
CA ILE A 124 8.66 5.57 0.60
C ILE A 124 7.70 5.31 -0.56
N ARG A 125 8.03 5.84 -1.75
CA ARG A 125 7.23 5.65 -2.97
C ARG A 125 7.58 4.35 -3.69
N ILE A 126 7.70 3.28 -2.91
CA ILE A 126 8.05 1.93 -3.32
C ILE A 126 7.00 0.99 -2.74
N ALA A 127 6.26 0.31 -3.61
CA ALA A 127 5.10 -0.49 -3.24
C ALA A 127 4.69 -1.39 -4.43
N GLY A 128 3.43 -1.83 -4.46
CA GLY A 128 2.90 -2.73 -5.49
C GLY A 128 3.10 -2.26 -6.93
N ASP A 129 2.89 -0.96 -7.22
CA ASP A 129 3.01 -0.38 -8.56
C ASP A 129 4.46 -0.47 -9.10
N LYS A 130 5.46 -0.29 -8.22
CA LYS A 130 6.88 -0.39 -8.60
C LYS A 130 7.30 -1.82 -8.89
N ILE A 131 6.76 -2.76 -8.11
CA ILE A 131 6.95 -4.19 -8.36
C ILE A 131 6.33 -4.57 -9.72
N ASP A 132 5.15 -4.06 -10.05
CA ASP A 132 4.54 -4.29 -11.38
C ASP A 132 5.36 -3.68 -12.52
N GLU A 133 5.87 -2.46 -12.34
CA GLU A 133 6.77 -1.82 -13.31
C GLU A 133 8.02 -2.69 -13.57
N ALA A 134 8.62 -3.24 -12.52
CA ALA A 134 9.79 -4.11 -12.58
C ALA A 134 9.51 -5.42 -13.33
N ILE A 135 8.41 -6.09 -13.00
CA ILE A 135 7.96 -7.32 -13.66
C ILE A 135 7.69 -7.06 -15.14
N THR A 136 6.97 -5.98 -15.46
CA THR A 136 6.67 -5.59 -16.84
C THR A 136 7.94 -5.31 -17.63
N TYR A 137 8.89 -4.60 -17.01
CA TYR A 137 10.18 -4.30 -17.61
C TYR A 137 10.99 -5.56 -17.88
N TYR A 138 11.07 -6.47 -16.91
CA TYR A 138 11.74 -7.76 -17.03
C TYR A 138 11.16 -8.59 -18.19
N VAL A 139 9.84 -8.78 -18.21
CA VAL A 139 9.16 -9.56 -19.28
C VAL A 139 9.43 -8.95 -20.66
N ARG A 140 9.38 -7.62 -20.76
CA ARG A 140 9.65 -6.90 -22.01
C ARG A 140 11.09 -7.10 -22.47
N LYS A 141 12.07 -6.95 -21.57
CA LYS A 141 13.50 -7.00 -21.88
C LYS A 141 13.97 -8.42 -22.22
N THR A 142 13.52 -9.41 -21.46
CA THR A 142 14.01 -10.80 -21.58
C THR A 142 13.31 -11.55 -22.70
N TYR A 143 11.99 -11.37 -22.87
CA TYR A 143 11.19 -12.17 -23.81
C TYR A 143 10.69 -11.40 -25.03
N ASN A 144 10.99 -10.10 -25.14
CA ASN A 144 10.42 -9.20 -26.14
C ASN A 144 8.88 -9.23 -26.14
N LEU A 145 8.26 -9.42 -24.97
CA LEU A 145 6.82 -9.56 -24.82
C LEU A 145 6.22 -8.33 -24.14
N LEU A 146 5.22 -7.73 -24.75
CA LEU A 146 4.42 -6.67 -24.14
C LEU A 146 3.21 -7.27 -23.43
N ILE A 147 3.13 -7.06 -22.11
CA ILE A 147 1.98 -7.40 -21.27
C ILE A 147 1.36 -6.12 -20.69
N GLY A 148 0.06 -6.18 -20.37
CA GLY A 148 -0.65 -5.07 -19.74
C GLY A 148 -0.71 -5.22 -18.22
N GLU A 149 -1.02 -4.12 -17.52
CA GLU A 149 -1.04 -4.02 -16.05
C GLU A 149 -1.78 -5.18 -15.38
N ARG A 150 -2.96 -5.57 -15.86
CA ARG A 150 -3.72 -6.68 -15.26
C ARG A 150 -2.99 -8.02 -15.36
N THR A 151 -2.28 -8.28 -16.47
CA THR A 151 -1.51 -9.51 -16.63
C THR A 151 -0.28 -9.47 -15.72
N THR A 152 0.35 -8.31 -15.57
CA THR A 152 1.46 -8.09 -14.65
C THR A 152 1.04 -8.30 -13.19
N GLU A 153 -0.03 -7.66 -12.73
CA GLU A 153 -0.56 -7.81 -11.38
C GLU A 153 -0.92 -9.27 -11.08
N GLN A 154 -1.53 -9.96 -12.05
CA GLN A 154 -1.85 -11.39 -11.90
C GLN A 154 -0.57 -12.22 -11.77
N LEU A 155 0.45 -11.97 -12.58
CA LEU A 155 1.74 -12.63 -12.47
C LEU A 155 2.40 -12.35 -11.12
N LYS A 156 2.33 -11.11 -10.61
CA LYS A 156 2.80 -10.75 -9.27
C LYS A 156 2.12 -11.60 -8.19
N ILE A 157 0.79 -11.62 -8.18
CA ILE A 157 -0.01 -12.38 -7.21
C ILE A 157 0.32 -13.88 -7.28
N ASP A 158 0.51 -14.42 -8.47
CA ASP A 158 0.62 -15.87 -8.66
C ASP A 158 2.02 -16.41 -8.41
N VAL A 159 3.09 -15.68 -8.77
CA VAL A 159 4.47 -16.21 -8.69
C VAL A 159 5.48 -15.31 -7.98
N ALA A 160 5.17 -14.05 -7.67
CA ALA A 160 6.14 -13.20 -6.99
C ALA A 160 6.43 -13.69 -5.56
N SER A 161 7.70 -13.59 -5.19
CA SER A 161 8.25 -13.93 -3.88
C SER A 161 9.33 -12.92 -3.53
N ALA A 162 9.38 -12.50 -2.27
CA ALA A 162 10.42 -11.67 -1.72
C ALA A 162 11.75 -12.43 -1.51
N SER A 163 11.72 -13.77 -1.56
CA SER A 163 12.90 -14.63 -1.47
C SER A 163 13.13 -15.38 -2.78
N VAL A 164 14.30 -15.17 -3.37
CA VAL A 164 14.76 -15.86 -4.60
C VAL A 164 14.92 -17.36 -4.37
N ASP A 165 15.36 -17.77 -3.18
CA ASP A 165 15.51 -19.18 -2.85
C ASP A 165 14.16 -19.88 -2.69
N ALA A 166 13.22 -19.26 -1.97
CA ALA A 166 11.87 -19.81 -1.83
C ALA A 166 11.12 -19.85 -3.18
N ALA A 167 11.43 -18.91 -4.09
CA ALA A 167 10.83 -18.88 -5.42
C ALA A 167 11.16 -20.14 -6.26
N LYS A 168 12.23 -20.89 -5.93
CA LYS A 168 12.59 -22.14 -6.63
C LYS A 168 11.56 -23.26 -6.42
N GLU A 169 10.75 -23.17 -5.37
CA GLU A 169 9.72 -24.16 -5.04
C GLU A 169 8.38 -23.88 -5.74
N LEU A 170 8.23 -22.70 -6.33
CA LEU A 170 7.01 -22.28 -7.02
C LEU A 170 6.97 -22.80 -8.46
N GLU A 171 5.77 -23.08 -8.95
CA GLU A 171 5.57 -23.54 -10.34
C GLU A 171 5.65 -22.38 -11.34
N ALA A 172 6.18 -22.68 -12.53
CA ALA A 172 6.22 -21.75 -13.63
C ALA A 172 4.81 -21.37 -14.10
N GLN A 173 4.63 -20.13 -14.53
CA GLN A 173 3.34 -19.63 -15.00
C GLN A 173 3.39 -19.25 -16.47
N SER A 174 2.39 -19.71 -17.23
CA SER A 174 2.19 -19.30 -18.61
C SER A 174 1.49 -17.94 -18.68
N ILE A 175 2.15 -16.95 -19.29
CA ILE A 175 1.56 -15.64 -19.59
C ILE A 175 1.44 -15.40 -21.09
N ARG A 176 0.45 -14.59 -21.48
CA ARG A 176 0.20 -14.21 -22.87
C ARG A 176 0.31 -12.70 -23.04
N GLY A 177 1.00 -12.30 -24.10
CA GLY A 177 1.17 -10.89 -24.47
C GLY A 177 1.30 -10.71 -25.97
N ARG A 178 1.71 -9.51 -26.38
CA ARG A 178 2.04 -9.19 -27.77
C ARG A 178 3.55 -9.27 -27.96
N ASP A 179 4.00 -10.12 -28.86
CA ASP A 179 5.41 -10.17 -29.25
C ASP A 179 5.79 -8.86 -29.96
N LEU A 180 6.85 -8.21 -29.47
CA LEU A 180 7.32 -6.93 -29.99
C LEU A 180 8.06 -7.06 -31.32
N LEU A 181 8.55 -8.27 -31.66
CA LEU A 181 9.23 -8.52 -32.93
C LEU A 181 8.22 -8.78 -34.05
N THR A 182 7.21 -9.60 -33.78
CA THR A 182 6.23 -10.05 -34.79
C THR A 182 4.92 -9.27 -34.76
N GLY A 183 4.61 -8.60 -33.64
CA GLY A 183 3.31 -7.96 -33.40
C GLY A 183 2.18 -8.93 -33.07
N LEU A 184 2.42 -10.24 -33.08
CA LEU A 184 1.41 -11.27 -32.88
C LEU A 184 1.29 -11.69 -31.41
N PRO A 185 0.14 -12.25 -30.98
CA PRO A 185 0.02 -12.83 -29.66
C PRO A 185 1.01 -13.99 -29.47
N LYS A 186 1.76 -13.96 -28.37
CA LYS A 186 2.73 -15.00 -27.98
C LYS A 186 2.49 -15.40 -26.53
N THR A 187 2.67 -16.69 -26.26
CA THR A 187 2.63 -17.26 -24.91
C THR A 187 4.05 -17.67 -24.52
N ILE A 188 4.43 -17.38 -23.29
CA ILE A 188 5.71 -17.76 -22.70
C ILE A 188 5.47 -18.33 -21.30
N GLU A 189 6.39 -19.16 -20.82
CA GLU A 189 6.44 -19.55 -19.42
C GLU A 189 7.44 -18.66 -18.68
N ILE A 190 7.04 -18.17 -17.52
CA ILE A 190 7.85 -17.36 -16.60
C ILE A 190 8.19 -18.20 -15.39
N GLN A 191 9.47 -18.25 -15.02
CA GLN A 191 9.90 -18.90 -13.79
C GLN A 191 9.72 -17.92 -12.61
N PRO A 192 9.26 -18.38 -11.45
CA PRO A 192 9.10 -17.51 -10.27
C PRO A 192 10.43 -16.90 -9.80
N VAL A 193 11.55 -17.62 -9.97
CA VAL A 193 12.91 -17.14 -9.65
C VAL A 193 13.25 -15.87 -10.45
N ASP A 194 12.90 -15.84 -11.74
CA ASP A 194 13.11 -14.68 -12.60
C ASP A 194 12.36 -13.43 -12.08
N VAL A 195 11.13 -13.65 -11.60
CA VAL A 195 10.30 -12.58 -11.02
C VAL A 195 10.88 -12.11 -9.69
N ALA A 196 11.30 -13.04 -8.81
CA ALA A 196 11.93 -12.71 -7.54
C ALA A 196 13.21 -11.89 -7.73
N GLU A 197 14.08 -12.28 -8.68
CA GLU A 197 15.28 -11.51 -9.03
C GLU A 197 14.94 -10.11 -9.55
N ALA A 198 13.91 -9.98 -10.38
CA ALA A 198 13.50 -8.70 -10.95
C ALA A 198 12.96 -7.70 -9.92
N ILE A 199 12.41 -8.18 -8.79
CA ILE A 199 11.80 -7.32 -7.77
C ILE A 199 12.69 -7.13 -6.54
N GLN A 200 13.83 -7.81 -6.48
CA GLN A 200 14.68 -7.88 -5.29
C GLN A 200 15.15 -6.50 -4.81
N GLU A 201 15.41 -5.57 -5.73
CA GLU A 201 15.81 -4.19 -5.36
C GLU A 201 14.72 -3.49 -4.53
N PHE A 202 13.45 -3.62 -4.90
CA PHE A 202 12.32 -3.00 -4.21
C PHE A 202 12.05 -3.64 -2.85
N VAL A 203 12.25 -4.96 -2.75
CA VAL A 203 12.19 -5.68 -1.46
C VAL A 203 13.25 -5.14 -0.51
N GLN A 204 14.48 -4.91 -0.99
CA GLN A 204 15.55 -4.34 -0.19
C GLN A 204 15.29 -2.89 0.23
N GLU A 205 14.66 -2.09 -0.62
CA GLU A 205 14.23 -0.73 -0.25
C GLU A 205 13.18 -0.75 0.87
N ILE A 206 12.22 -1.67 0.84
CA ILE A 206 11.24 -1.87 1.93
C ILE A 206 11.96 -2.29 3.22
N ILE A 207 12.85 -3.28 3.17
CA ILE A 207 13.63 -3.74 4.33
C ILE A 207 14.46 -2.58 4.92
N THR A 208 15.07 -1.77 4.05
CA THR A 208 15.86 -0.61 4.48
C THR A 208 14.99 0.40 5.22
N ALA A 209 13.81 0.73 4.69
CA ALA A 209 12.89 1.65 5.38
C ALA A 209 12.43 1.13 6.75
N VAL A 210 12.24 -0.19 6.90
CA VAL A 210 11.92 -0.82 8.19
C VAL A 210 13.10 -0.65 9.16
N LYS A 211 14.32 -0.98 8.73
CA LYS A 211 15.54 -0.84 9.56
C LYS A 211 15.78 0.59 10.00
N GLU A 212 15.75 1.53 9.06
CA GLU A 212 15.98 2.95 9.36
C GLU A 212 14.92 3.48 10.36
N THR A 213 13.67 3.01 10.26
CA THR A 213 12.64 3.41 11.22
C THR A 213 12.91 2.82 12.62
N LEU A 214 13.38 1.57 12.72
CA LEU A 214 13.81 0.99 14.00
C LEU A 214 15.01 1.74 14.61
N GLU A 215 15.97 2.15 13.78
CA GLU A 215 17.16 2.90 14.20
C GLU A 215 16.83 4.31 14.74
N GLU A 216 15.82 4.97 14.17
CA GLU A 216 15.33 6.28 14.61
C GLU A 216 14.40 6.21 15.84
N THR A 217 13.90 5.02 16.17
CA THR A 217 12.99 4.79 17.29
C THR A 217 13.72 4.83 18.63
N SER A 218 13.07 5.35 19.68
CA SER A 218 13.69 5.38 21.01
C SER A 218 13.97 3.97 21.54
N PRO A 219 15.05 3.76 22.31
CA PRO A 219 15.43 2.42 22.78
C PRO A 219 14.32 1.68 23.51
N GLU A 220 13.49 2.39 24.29
CA GLU A 220 12.38 1.80 25.04
C GLU A 220 11.29 1.24 24.11
N ILE A 221 10.94 1.97 23.05
CA ILE A 221 9.91 1.54 22.09
C ILE A 221 10.48 0.46 21.17
N SER A 222 11.75 0.57 20.77
CA SER A 222 12.40 -0.48 19.98
C SER A 222 12.47 -1.80 20.74
N ALA A 223 12.69 -1.78 22.07
CA ALA A 223 12.66 -2.98 22.90
C ALA A 223 11.27 -3.64 22.87
N ASP A 224 10.20 -2.85 23.02
CA ASP A 224 8.83 -3.36 22.92
C ASP A 224 8.53 -3.96 21.53
N VAL A 225 9.03 -3.34 20.45
CA VAL A 225 8.86 -3.85 19.09
C VAL A 225 9.64 -5.15 18.87
N ILE A 226 10.83 -5.30 19.45
CA ILE A 226 11.60 -6.55 19.40
C ILE A 226 10.82 -7.68 20.11
N ASP A 227 10.18 -7.39 21.24
CA ASP A 227 9.42 -8.37 22.02
C ASP A 227 8.08 -8.75 21.37
N HIS A 228 7.35 -7.79 20.80
CA HIS A 228 6.02 -8.00 20.22
C HIS A 228 6.01 -8.28 18.71
N GLY A 229 7.07 -7.88 18.01
CA GLY A 229 7.22 -8.01 16.57
C GLY A 229 6.70 -6.83 15.75
N ILE A 230 6.86 -6.96 14.44
CA ILE A 230 6.42 -6.03 13.39
C ILE A 230 5.16 -6.59 12.75
N VAL A 231 4.15 -5.76 12.52
CA VAL A 231 2.93 -6.17 11.80
C VAL A 231 2.87 -5.55 10.41
N LEU A 232 2.72 -6.38 9.38
CA LEU A 232 2.53 -5.97 7.99
C LEU A 232 1.05 -5.83 7.67
N THR A 233 0.70 -4.73 7.00
CA THR A 233 -0.64 -4.46 6.47
C THR A 233 -0.58 -4.04 4.99
N GLY A 234 -1.74 -3.85 4.38
CA GLY A 234 -1.85 -3.46 2.98
C GLY A 234 -1.75 -4.65 2.03
N GLY A 235 -2.05 -4.40 0.75
CA GLY A 235 -2.05 -5.46 -0.26
C GLY A 235 -0.67 -6.05 -0.53
N GLY A 236 0.39 -5.24 -0.38
CA GLY A 236 1.77 -5.69 -0.58
C GLY A 236 2.29 -6.60 0.54
N ALA A 237 1.67 -6.61 1.72
CA ALA A 237 1.99 -7.57 2.78
C ALA A 237 1.73 -9.03 2.38
N LEU A 238 0.93 -9.25 1.32
CA LEU A 238 0.62 -10.58 0.77
C LEU A 238 1.70 -11.10 -0.18
N LEU A 239 2.78 -10.33 -0.43
CA LEU A 239 3.92 -10.83 -1.19
C LEU A 239 4.54 -12.02 -0.46
N ARG A 240 4.69 -13.15 -1.15
CA ARG A 240 5.21 -14.39 -0.55
C ARG A 240 6.58 -14.15 0.06
N ASN A 241 6.81 -14.74 1.23
CA ASN A 241 8.07 -14.72 1.95
C ASN A 241 8.53 -13.32 2.42
N LEU A 242 7.68 -12.29 2.32
CA LEU A 242 8.02 -10.94 2.76
C LEU A 242 8.22 -10.84 4.29
N PRO A 243 7.35 -11.42 5.14
CA PRO A 243 7.58 -11.45 6.59
C PRO A 243 8.93 -12.08 6.96
N GLU A 244 9.29 -13.17 6.28
CA GLU A 244 10.49 -13.95 6.54
C GLU A 244 11.75 -13.13 6.22
N VAL A 245 11.82 -12.51 5.03
CA VAL A 245 13.01 -11.72 4.67
C VAL A 245 13.15 -10.44 5.52
N ILE A 246 12.04 -9.83 5.93
CA ILE A 246 12.08 -8.69 6.87
C ILE A 246 12.54 -9.17 8.25
N GLY A 247 12.02 -10.30 8.73
CA GLY A 247 12.38 -10.85 10.04
C GLY A 247 13.84 -11.30 10.11
N GLU A 248 14.34 -11.95 9.06
CA GLU A 248 15.77 -12.29 8.95
C GLU A 248 16.66 -11.06 8.93
N ALA A 249 16.25 -10.00 8.22
CA ALA A 249 17.05 -8.80 8.10
C ALA A 249 17.05 -7.95 9.37
N THR A 250 15.93 -7.92 10.11
CA THR A 250 15.73 -7.08 11.30
C THR A 250 16.01 -7.81 12.61
N GLU A 251 16.07 -9.14 12.59
CA GLU A 251 16.11 -10.01 13.78
C GLU A 251 14.87 -9.85 14.69
N VAL A 252 13.76 -9.37 14.15
CA VAL A 252 12.49 -9.15 14.86
C VAL A 252 11.40 -10.04 14.25
N PRO A 253 10.51 -10.67 15.06
CA PRO A 253 9.38 -11.42 14.53
C PRO A 253 8.48 -10.54 13.64
N VAL A 254 8.03 -11.06 12.51
CA VAL A 254 7.16 -10.33 11.58
C VAL A 254 5.87 -11.12 11.33
N PHE A 255 4.74 -10.44 11.43
CA PHE A 255 3.41 -11.01 11.28
C PHE A 255 2.64 -10.25 10.21
N VAL A 256 1.78 -10.95 9.45
CA VAL A 256 0.81 -10.30 8.58
C VAL A 256 -0.49 -10.15 9.35
N ALA A 257 -1.12 -8.97 9.27
CA ALA A 257 -2.44 -8.75 9.85
C ALA A 257 -3.48 -9.74 9.29
N THR A 258 -4.56 -9.97 10.02
CA THR A 258 -5.59 -10.96 9.61
C THR A 258 -6.27 -10.55 8.29
N ASP A 259 -6.66 -9.28 8.18
CA ASP A 259 -7.30 -8.69 7.00
C ASP A 259 -6.46 -7.49 6.50
N PRO A 260 -5.27 -7.73 5.91
CA PRO A 260 -4.29 -6.69 5.67
C PRO A 260 -4.78 -5.63 4.67
N LEU A 261 -5.61 -6.02 3.70
CA LEU A 261 -6.25 -5.11 2.73
C LEU A 261 -7.25 -4.14 3.36
N ASP A 262 -7.87 -4.54 4.48
CA ASP A 262 -8.98 -3.79 5.09
C ASP A 262 -8.55 -2.98 6.32
N CYS A 263 -7.33 -3.19 6.83
CA CYS A 263 -6.82 -2.56 8.06
C CYS A 263 -7.00 -1.04 8.06
N VAL A 264 -6.54 -0.34 7.02
CA VAL A 264 -6.65 1.13 6.93
C VAL A 264 -8.11 1.59 6.99
N ALA A 265 -9.02 0.93 6.26
CA ALA A 265 -10.43 1.28 6.23
C ALA A 265 -11.11 1.03 7.59
N ILE A 266 -10.81 -0.11 8.22
CA ILE A 266 -11.31 -0.47 9.55
C ILE A 266 -10.83 0.54 10.58
N GLY A 267 -9.52 0.82 10.63
CA GLY A 267 -8.95 1.74 11.61
C GLY A 267 -9.36 3.19 11.40
N THR A 268 -9.60 3.62 10.16
CA THR A 268 -10.23 4.92 9.87
C THR A 268 -11.64 4.98 10.45
N GLY A 269 -12.44 3.92 10.24
CA GLY A 269 -13.81 3.82 10.73
C GLY A 269 -13.89 3.84 12.25
N GLU A 270 -13.01 3.12 12.93
CA GLU A 270 -12.88 3.13 14.39
C GLU A 270 -12.45 4.52 14.91
N SER A 271 -11.45 5.14 14.26
CA SER A 271 -10.97 6.48 14.63
C SER A 271 -12.03 7.57 14.46
N LEU A 272 -12.90 7.44 13.44
CA LEU A 272 -14.01 8.35 13.19
C LEU A 272 -15.04 8.37 14.34
N LYS A 273 -15.16 7.30 15.12
CA LYS A 273 -16.06 7.27 16.30
C LYS A 273 -15.63 8.25 17.39
N SER A 274 -14.37 8.67 17.38
CA SER A 274 -13.77 9.60 18.35
C SER A 274 -13.57 11.02 17.79
N ILE A 275 -14.32 11.39 16.74
CA ILE A 275 -14.19 12.67 16.02
C ILE A 275 -14.29 13.91 16.92
N GLU A 276 -15.01 13.85 18.05
CA GLU A 276 -15.12 14.97 18.99
C GLU A 276 -13.77 15.37 19.60
N VAL A 277 -12.87 14.41 19.80
CA VAL A 277 -11.51 14.66 20.29
C VAL A 277 -10.69 15.44 19.24
N MET A 278 -10.92 15.16 17.96
CA MET A 278 -10.21 15.83 16.86
C MET A 278 -10.74 17.24 16.57
N ARG A 279 -12.02 17.52 16.86
CA ARG A 279 -12.61 18.86 16.68
C ARG A 279 -12.07 19.93 17.64
N ASN A 280 -11.44 19.50 18.74
CA ASN A 280 -10.93 20.37 19.80
C ASN A 280 -9.41 20.61 19.74
N LYS A 281 -8.71 20.08 18.72
CA LYS A 281 -7.33 20.42 18.38
C LYS A 281 -7.32 21.51 17.31
#